data_AF-A0A934S477-F1
#
_entry.id   AF-A0A934S477-F1
#
_cell.length_a   1.000
_cell.length_b   1.000
_cell.length_c   1.000
_cell.angle_alpha   90.00
_cell.angle_beta   90.00
_cell.angle_gamma   90.00
#
_symmetry.space_group_name_H-M   'P 1'
#
loop_
_entity.id
_entity.type
_entity.pdbx_description
1 polymer ?
#
loop_
_entity_poly.entity_id
_entity_poly.type
_entity_poly.pdbx_seq_one_letter_code
_entity_poly.pdbx_strand_id
1 'polypeptide(L)'
;MISTQAHERDSPSRWQALAFQLKTRLFQIRRAMVEISSRPPLHPQVTLSDLAPIVVEKRSPLWKNITPAEFPLTAGKVENLRAAARILNRTSVPANQTFSFWRQLGRTKRSRGFTTGRELREGCLVPALGGGLCQLSGLLYQAALDSGLHIVERHAHSRVVPGSSAEKNLDATVFWNYVDLRFAAPFPWLLEVELTPTDLVVRIRADTSEAALKSLSREIAEPPAPRAAPSGDCLTCGMVSCFRHPSAIAAHAPSLGHSTFLLDAVWPEFDKWCGEHSRGGDHWFIPLDGQRWKKPNYLWHPPSSTTTRFATSTALVASFRHRRLPAQGPVRQRSLLDRQRAIARHYRKQLSPECRHLVISQGLLPFLWLEGACAGRTFDVLMERWPIAELQKILDAAKSAHPQSSTLADFRADPALVAAESAALAAAARLITPHTGIAERFHDRSWKIAWTFPAPITRNPSAAPSVFFPASRLARKGAIELANAFRSIQDIHLLVLGRATEGHPDPFEGIPWSAATVADLASAHLLVIPAWVEHSPRLALLALASGIPVIATRACGLPEHPLLTRIDHPAELPAALHDQLAPVPST
;
A
#
# COMPACT_ATOMS: atom_id res chain seq x y z
N MET A 1 44.59 -1.41 42.13
CA MET A 1 44.69 -0.99 40.72
C MET A 1 44.36 -2.19 39.85
N ILE A 2 43.14 -2.28 39.36
CA ILE A 2 42.68 -3.37 38.49
C ILE A 2 43.13 -3.02 37.07
N SER A 3 44.11 -3.78 36.58
CA SER A 3 44.62 -3.69 35.20
C SER A 3 43.48 -3.98 34.23
N THR A 4 42.96 -2.94 33.58
CA THR A 4 42.08 -3.03 32.42
C THR A 4 42.84 -3.73 31.30
N GLN A 5 42.53 -5.00 31.06
CA GLN A 5 42.98 -5.72 29.86
C GLN A 5 42.42 -4.99 28.63
N ALA A 6 43.31 -4.30 27.92
CA ALA A 6 43.09 -3.87 26.56
C ALA A 6 42.98 -5.13 25.69
N HIS A 7 41.76 -5.53 25.34
CA HIS A 7 41.58 -6.55 24.30
C HIS A 7 42.06 -5.96 22.96
N GLU A 8 43.17 -6.52 22.47
CA GLU A 8 43.78 -6.26 21.17
C GLU A 8 42.73 -6.23 20.05
N ARG A 9 42.59 -5.05 19.42
CA ARG A 9 41.91 -4.90 18.14
C ARG A 9 42.97 -4.97 17.04
N ASP A 10 43.56 -6.15 16.84
CA ASP A 10 44.41 -6.36 15.67
C ASP A 10 43.55 -6.28 14.40
N SER A 11 44.02 -5.49 13.44
CA SER A 11 43.37 -5.42 12.13
C SER A 11 43.48 -6.78 11.44
N PRO A 12 42.38 -7.35 10.93
CA PRO A 12 42.41 -8.68 10.34
C PRO A 12 43.32 -8.71 9.09
N SER A 13 44.21 -9.70 9.03
CA SER A 13 45.17 -9.83 7.93
C SER A 13 44.54 -10.47 6.68
N ARG A 14 45.12 -10.22 5.50
CA ARG A 14 44.67 -10.85 4.24
C ARG A 14 44.74 -12.38 4.31
N TRP A 15 45.71 -12.92 5.04
CA TRP A 15 45.86 -14.35 5.30
C TRP A 15 44.73 -14.92 6.16
N GLN A 16 44.33 -14.21 7.22
CA GLN A 16 43.17 -14.60 8.04
C GLN A 16 41.89 -14.61 7.20
N ALA A 17 41.70 -13.63 6.32
CA ALA A 17 40.56 -13.60 5.40
C ALA A 17 40.56 -14.78 4.41
N LEU A 18 41.72 -15.14 3.85
CA LEU A 18 41.87 -16.30 2.96
C LEU A 18 41.61 -17.62 3.69
N ALA A 19 42.18 -17.80 4.88
CA ALA A 19 41.98 -18.98 5.70
C ALA A 19 40.49 -19.15 6.08
N PHE A 20 39.80 -18.05 6.43
CA PHE A 20 38.37 -18.05 6.69
C PHE A 20 37.56 -18.49 5.46
N GLN A 21 37.92 -18.01 4.27
CA GLN A 21 37.25 -18.42 3.02
C GLN A 21 37.46 -19.91 2.72
N LEU A 22 38.67 -20.44 2.86
CA LEU A 22 38.96 -21.84 2.63
C LEU A 22 38.19 -22.75 3.61
N LYS A 23 38.21 -22.40 4.90
CA LYS A 23 37.46 -23.10 5.96
C LYS A 23 35.95 -23.09 5.67
N THR A 24 35.42 -21.95 5.25
CA THR A 24 34.02 -21.81 4.84
C THR A 24 33.67 -22.74 3.68
N ARG A 25 34.53 -22.83 2.65
CA ARG A 25 34.32 -23.74 1.51
C ARG A 25 34.33 -25.21 1.93
N LEU A 26 35.28 -25.60 2.77
CA LEU A 26 35.36 -26.97 3.28
C LEU A 26 34.08 -27.35 4.04
N PHE A 27 33.58 -26.48 4.93
CA PHE A 27 32.34 -26.74 5.65
C PHE A 27 31.11 -26.77 4.75
N GLN A 28 31.05 -25.93 3.72
CA GLN A 28 29.97 -25.97 2.72
C GLN A 28 29.99 -27.30 1.95
N ILE A 29 31.16 -27.80 1.53
CA ILE A 29 31.31 -29.09 0.86
C ILE A 29 30.90 -30.22 1.81
N ARG A 30 31.38 -30.21 3.05
CA ARG A 30 31.01 -31.18 4.08
C ARG A 30 29.49 -31.21 4.30
N ARG A 31 28.86 -30.03 4.43
CA ARG A 31 27.41 -29.93 4.58
C ARG A 31 26.68 -30.47 3.36
N ALA A 32 27.15 -30.14 2.15
CA ALA A 32 26.56 -30.65 0.92
C ALA A 32 26.59 -32.18 0.87
N MET A 33 27.71 -32.80 1.26
CA MET A 33 27.82 -34.27 1.33
C MET A 33 26.84 -34.90 2.33
N VAL A 34 26.70 -34.32 3.53
CA VAL A 34 25.72 -34.80 4.53
C VAL A 34 24.28 -34.65 4.03
N GLU A 35 23.98 -33.55 3.33
CA GLU A 35 22.65 -33.30 2.79
C GLU A 35 22.31 -34.08 1.53
N ILE A 36 23.23 -34.87 0.95
CA ILE A 36 22.88 -35.81 -0.13
C ILE A 36 21.89 -36.87 0.39
N SER A 37 22.09 -37.35 1.63
CA SER A 37 21.26 -38.40 2.23
C SER A 37 20.16 -37.89 3.17
N SER A 38 20.29 -36.68 3.70
CA SER A 38 19.43 -36.17 4.79
C SER A 38 18.95 -34.73 4.59
N ARG A 39 18.57 -34.38 3.35
CA ARG A 39 18.12 -33.03 3.02
C ARG A 39 16.76 -32.71 3.65
N PRO A 40 16.62 -31.59 4.40
CA PRO A 40 15.31 -31.16 4.86
C PRO A 40 14.37 -30.83 3.68
N PRO A 41 13.06 -31.07 3.82
CA PRO A 41 12.06 -30.67 2.82
C PRO A 41 11.96 -29.15 2.70
N LEU A 42 11.47 -28.69 1.55
CA LEU A 42 11.05 -27.30 1.35
C LEU A 42 9.56 -27.21 1.62
N HIS A 43 9.13 -26.18 2.34
CA HIS A 43 7.75 -26.07 2.81
C HIS A 43 6.98 -25.00 2.02
N PRO A 44 5.70 -25.24 1.68
CA PRO A 44 4.90 -24.29 0.90
C PRO A 44 4.43 -23.09 1.74
N GLN A 45 4.07 -22.00 1.05
CA GLN A 45 3.35 -20.88 1.65
C GLN A 45 1.84 -21.11 1.50
N VAL A 46 1.05 -20.89 2.55
CA VAL A 46 -0.42 -21.07 2.54
C VAL A 46 -1.18 -19.73 2.52
N THR A 47 -2.42 -19.72 1.99
CA THR A 47 -3.29 -18.53 1.89
C THR A 47 -4.37 -18.53 3.00
N LEU A 48 -5.11 -17.44 3.20
CA LEU A 48 -5.93 -17.07 4.39
C LEU A 48 -6.97 -18.09 4.92
N SER A 49 -7.25 -19.20 4.22
CA SER A 49 -8.36 -20.09 4.57
C SER A 49 -8.11 -21.07 5.72
N ASP A 50 -6.87 -21.23 6.19
CA ASP A 50 -6.56 -22.11 7.32
C ASP A 50 -5.73 -21.35 8.34
N LEU A 51 -6.35 -20.79 9.39
CA LEU A 51 -5.58 -20.16 10.46
C LEU A 51 -6.01 -20.73 11.81
N ALA A 52 -5.25 -21.74 12.22
CA ALA A 52 -5.09 -22.09 13.61
C ALA A 52 -4.73 -20.86 14.47
N PRO A 53 -5.03 -20.87 15.78
CA PRO A 53 -4.76 -19.74 16.68
C PRO A 53 -3.26 -19.44 16.78
N ILE A 54 -2.92 -18.19 17.11
CA ILE A 54 -1.53 -17.81 17.45
C ILE A 54 -1.20 -18.43 18.80
N VAL A 55 -0.17 -19.26 18.83
CA VAL A 55 0.33 -19.88 20.07
C VAL A 55 1.44 -19.04 20.69
N VAL A 56 2.31 -18.46 19.85
CA VAL A 56 3.42 -17.60 20.27
C VAL A 56 3.56 -16.40 19.35
N GLU A 57 3.81 -15.22 19.92
CA GLU A 57 4.26 -14.02 19.21
C GLU A 57 5.55 -13.49 19.87
N LYS A 58 6.56 -13.21 19.05
CA LYS A 58 7.81 -12.58 19.48
C LYS A 58 8.09 -11.34 18.65
N ARG A 59 8.62 -10.29 19.30
CA ARG A 59 8.94 -9.01 18.68
C ARG A 59 10.39 -8.62 18.92
N SER A 60 11.01 -8.00 17.93
CA SER A 60 12.36 -7.47 18.01
C SER A 60 12.46 -6.13 17.28
N PRO A 61 12.87 -5.05 17.96
CA PRO A 61 12.94 -3.75 17.31
C PRO A 61 13.91 -3.72 16.12
N LEU A 62 13.45 -3.17 15.00
CA LEU A 62 14.20 -3.00 13.76
C LEU A 62 15.29 -1.95 13.90
N TRP A 63 15.04 -0.90 14.68
CA TRP A 63 15.83 0.32 14.74
C TRP A 63 16.38 0.52 16.16
N LYS A 64 17.53 -0.09 16.49
CA LYS A 64 18.23 0.08 17.78
C LYS A 64 19.63 0.64 17.57
N ASN A 65 20.01 1.61 18.41
CA ASN A 65 21.34 2.24 18.48
C ASN A 65 21.80 2.69 17.09
N ILE A 66 21.19 3.75 16.57
CA ILE A 66 21.45 4.23 15.22
C ILE A 66 22.19 5.57 15.29
N THR A 67 23.47 5.53 14.96
CA THR A 67 24.22 6.75 14.59
C THR A 67 24.02 7.06 13.11
N PRO A 68 24.19 8.32 12.67
CA PRO A 68 24.15 8.67 11.24
C PRO A 68 25.12 7.83 10.39
N ALA A 69 26.30 7.50 10.94
CA ALA A 69 27.32 6.68 10.27
C ALA A 69 26.89 5.21 10.08
N GLU A 70 26.15 4.64 11.03
CA GLU A 70 25.70 3.24 10.97
C GLU A 70 24.35 3.06 10.27
N PHE A 71 23.64 4.16 10.02
CA PHE A 71 22.31 4.12 9.44
C PHE A 71 22.23 3.38 8.10
N PRO A 72 23.12 3.60 7.11
CA PRO A 72 23.05 2.89 5.83
C PRO A 72 23.10 1.36 5.99
N LEU A 73 23.95 0.85 6.89
CA LEU A 73 24.06 -0.59 7.15
C LEU A 73 22.88 -1.14 7.96
N THR A 74 22.28 -0.32 8.83
CA THR A 74 21.06 -0.68 9.57
C THR A 74 19.84 -0.67 8.66
N ALA A 75 19.74 0.28 7.73
CA ALA A 75 18.72 0.32 6.69
C ALA A 75 18.83 -0.89 5.76
N GLY A 76 20.06 -1.24 5.34
CA GLY A 76 20.35 -2.45 4.58
C GLY A 76 19.97 -3.74 5.31
N LYS A 77 20.22 -3.80 6.62
CA LYS A 77 19.77 -4.90 7.51
C LYS A 77 18.25 -5.08 7.44
N VAL A 78 17.48 -3.99 7.54
CA VAL A 78 16.01 -4.05 7.49
C VAL A 78 15.52 -4.46 6.10
N GLU A 79 16.15 -4.02 5.01
CA GLU A 79 15.85 -4.52 3.66
C GLU A 79 16.11 -6.02 3.52
N ASN A 80 17.18 -6.55 4.12
CA ASN A 80 17.45 -7.99 4.14
C ASN A 80 16.38 -8.76 4.94
N LEU A 81 15.95 -8.22 6.08
CA LEU A 81 14.85 -8.81 6.87
C LEU A 81 13.53 -8.78 6.10
N ARG A 82 13.22 -7.70 5.38
CA ARG A 82 12.06 -7.59 4.50
C ARG A 82 12.11 -8.63 3.38
N ALA A 83 13.25 -8.80 2.73
CA ALA A 83 13.45 -9.81 1.69
C ALA A 83 13.28 -11.23 2.24
N ALA A 84 13.78 -11.51 3.46
CA ALA A 84 13.62 -12.79 4.13
C ALA A 84 12.19 -13.06 4.57
N ALA A 85 11.51 -12.08 5.16
CA ALA A 85 10.11 -12.19 5.58
C ALA A 85 9.20 -12.56 4.39
N ARG A 86 9.39 -11.95 3.21
CA ARG A 86 8.63 -12.32 2.00
C ARG A 86 8.77 -13.80 1.61
N ILE A 87 9.89 -14.45 1.96
CA ILE A 87 10.18 -15.85 1.64
C ILE A 87 9.70 -16.80 2.75
N LEU A 88 9.85 -16.40 4.02
CA LEU A 88 9.55 -17.24 5.19
C LEU A 88 8.13 -17.07 5.73
N ASN A 89 7.46 -15.95 5.41
CA ASN A 89 6.12 -15.68 5.89
C ASN A 89 5.13 -16.70 5.31
N ARG A 90 4.22 -17.15 6.16
CA ARG A 90 3.17 -18.13 5.86
C ARG A 90 3.69 -19.52 5.48
N THR A 91 4.89 -19.89 5.91
CA THR A 91 5.42 -21.24 5.68
C THR A 91 4.70 -22.26 6.56
N SER A 92 3.96 -23.19 5.94
CA SER A 92 3.27 -24.28 6.64
C SER A 92 4.17 -25.51 6.72
N VAL A 93 4.39 -26.01 7.93
CA VAL A 93 5.28 -27.12 8.21
C VAL A 93 4.45 -28.28 8.78
N PRO A 94 4.38 -29.43 8.08
CA PRO A 94 3.64 -30.60 8.57
C PRO A 94 4.27 -31.21 9.82
N ALA A 95 3.46 -31.98 10.55
CA ALA A 95 3.92 -32.78 11.69
C ALA A 95 5.14 -33.65 11.32
N ASN A 96 6.08 -33.75 12.25
CA ASN A 96 7.34 -34.48 12.19
C ASN A 96 8.29 -34.06 11.06
N GLN A 97 7.99 -33.00 10.31
CA GLN A 97 8.91 -32.48 9.30
C GLN A 97 9.84 -31.42 9.89
N THR A 98 11.09 -31.43 9.43
CA THR A 98 12.09 -30.44 9.83
C THR A 98 11.93 -29.19 8.97
N PHE A 99 11.76 -28.05 9.61
CA PHE A 99 12.04 -26.75 9.00
C PHE A 99 13.53 -26.46 9.04
N SER A 100 14.06 -25.89 7.96
CA SER A 100 15.44 -25.40 7.90
C SER A 100 15.44 -23.97 7.36
N PHE A 101 16.07 -23.07 8.12
CA PHE A 101 16.16 -21.66 7.79
C PHE A 101 16.78 -21.45 6.40
N TRP A 102 17.94 -22.05 6.13
CA TRP A 102 18.60 -21.89 4.84
C TRP A 102 17.94 -22.71 3.72
N ARG A 103 17.27 -23.82 4.03
CA ARG A 103 16.49 -24.56 3.04
C ARG A 103 15.35 -23.71 2.50
N GLN A 104 14.63 -23.03 3.39
CA GLN A 104 13.50 -22.17 3.01
C GLN A 104 13.98 -20.85 2.40
N LEU A 105 14.95 -20.17 3.03
CA LEU A 105 15.42 -18.86 2.59
C LEU A 105 16.27 -18.95 1.30
N GLY A 106 17.16 -19.94 1.22
CA GLY A 106 18.16 -20.07 0.17
C GLY A 106 19.25 -18.99 0.22
N ARG A 107 20.16 -19.00 -0.76
CA ARG A 107 21.29 -18.06 -0.81
C ARG A 107 20.83 -16.62 -0.97
N THR A 108 21.40 -15.72 -0.18
CA THR A 108 21.21 -14.27 -0.30
C THR A 108 21.88 -13.75 -1.58
N LYS A 109 21.10 -13.07 -2.44
CA LYS A 109 21.56 -12.51 -3.71
C LYS A 109 20.89 -11.16 -3.96
N ARG A 110 21.59 -10.21 -4.59
CA ARG A 110 20.99 -8.93 -5.00
C ARG A 110 19.75 -9.11 -5.89
N SER A 111 19.79 -10.08 -6.80
CA SER A 111 18.64 -10.43 -7.65
C SER A 111 17.42 -10.96 -6.88
N ARG A 112 17.59 -11.40 -5.63
CA ARG A 112 16.50 -11.86 -4.75
C ARG A 112 16.04 -10.77 -3.76
N GLY A 113 16.57 -9.54 -3.89
CA GLY A 113 16.20 -8.39 -3.07
C GLY A 113 17.10 -8.12 -1.87
N PHE A 114 18.19 -8.88 -1.69
CA PHE A 114 19.14 -8.65 -0.59
C PHE A 114 20.14 -7.53 -0.93
N THR A 115 20.58 -6.80 0.08
CA THR A 115 21.56 -5.71 -0.04
C THR A 115 22.65 -5.82 1.03
N THR A 116 23.62 -4.92 0.97
CA THR A 116 24.65 -4.79 2.01
C THR A 116 24.00 -4.27 3.29
N GLY A 117 24.09 -5.02 4.38
CA GLY A 117 23.65 -4.64 5.71
C GLY A 117 24.72 -4.95 6.75
N ARG A 118 24.46 -4.63 8.03
CA ARG A 118 25.39 -4.92 9.13
C ARG A 118 25.42 -6.41 9.47
N GLU A 119 26.62 -6.97 9.60
CA GLU A 119 26.87 -8.33 10.08
C GLU A 119 27.90 -8.29 11.22
N LEU A 120 27.66 -9.04 12.29
CA LEU A 120 28.67 -9.26 13.32
C LEU A 120 29.51 -10.47 12.93
N ARG A 121 30.77 -10.26 12.53
CA ARG A 121 31.69 -11.32 12.12
C ARG A 121 32.95 -11.25 12.96
N GLU A 122 33.27 -12.35 13.63
CA GLU A 122 34.46 -12.46 14.51
C GLU A 122 34.55 -11.31 15.54
N GLY A 123 33.38 -10.79 15.95
CA GLY A 123 33.26 -9.69 16.90
C GLY A 123 33.42 -8.29 16.35
N CYS A 124 33.59 -8.12 15.04
CA CYS A 124 33.58 -6.84 14.36
C CYS A 124 32.26 -6.65 13.59
N LEU A 125 31.73 -5.43 13.60
CA LEU A 125 30.59 -5.06 12.77
C LEU A 125 31.10 -4.73 11.37
N VAL A 126 30.72 -5.54 10.38
CA VAL A 126 31.19 -5.43 9.00
C VAL A 126 30.01 -5.33 8.02
N PRO A 127 30.18 -4.64 6.88
CA PRO A 127 29.20 -4.63 5.81
C PRO A 127 29.19 -5.99 5.08
N ALA A 128 28.01 -6.59 4.93
CA ALA A 128 27.86 -7.86 4.21
C ALA A 128 26.53 -7.97 3.46
N LEU A 129 26.55 -8.66 2.32
CA LEU A 129 25.33 -8.96 1.56
C LEU A 129 24.44 -9.92 2.35
N GLY A 130 23.20 -9.51 2.64
CA GLY A 130 22.33 -10.29 3.52
C GLY A 130 22.67 -10.15 5.01
N GLY A 131 23.54 -9.19 5.39
CA GLY A 131 23.82 -8.90 6.79
C GLY A 131 22.55 -8.55 7.56
N GLY A 132 22.41 -9.07 8.77
CA GLY A 132 21.27 -8.80 9.65
C GLY A 132 20.34 -9.97 9.93
N LEU A 133 20.47 -11.07 9.19
CA LEU A 133 19.57 -12.23 9.31
C LEU A 133 19.68 -12.93 10.67
N CYS A 134 20.77 -12.72 11.41
CA CYS A 134 20.91 -13.23 12.78
C CYS A 134 19.82 -12.70 13.74
N GLN A 135 19.28 -11.50 13.48
CA GLN A 135 18.14 -10.97 14.23
C GLN A 135 16.89 -11.84 14.04
N LEU A 136 16.65 -12.29 12.81
CA LEU A 136 15.50 -13.14 12.47
C LEU A 136 15.70 -14.57 12.98
N SER A 137 16.87 -15.18 12.80
CA SER A 137 17.14 -16.52 13.33
C SER A 137 17.06 -16.56 14.86
N GLY A 138 17.59 -15.56 15.56
CA GLY A 138 17.45 -15.46 17.01
C GLY A 138 15.99 -15.33 17.46
N LEU A 139 15.18 -14.54 16.75
CA LEU A 139 13.77 -14.38 17.07
C LEU A 139 12.94 -15.65 16.78
N LEU A 140 13.25 -16.34 15.67
CA LEU A 140 12.67 -17.64 15.33
C LEU A 140 13.01 -18.69 16.38
N TYR A 141 14.26 -18.72 16.85
CA TYR A 141 14.69 -19.65 17.89
C TYR A 141 13.92 -19.42 19.20
N GLN A 142 13.76 -18.17 19.63
CA GLN A 142 12.97 -17.84 20.82
C GLN A 142 11.50 -18.22 20.66
N ALA A 143 10.90 -17.94 19.50
CA ALA A 143 9.53 -18.35 19.25
C ALA A 143 9.38 -19.89 19.28
N ALA A 144 10.36 -20.61 18.75
CA ALA A 144 10.36 -22.07 18.72
C ALA A 144 10.47 -22.70 20.10
N LEU A 145 11.33 -22.17 20.98
CA LEU A 145 11.41 -22.62 22.36
C LEU A 145 10.06 -22.44 23.09
N ASP A 146 9.47 -21.25 22.99
CA ASP A 146 8.23 -20.93 23.67
C ASP A 146 7.02 -21.71 23.11
N SER A 147 7.09 -22.15 21.85
CA SER A 147 6.05 -22.98 21.24
C SER A 147 6.28 -24.48 21.44
N GLY A 148 7.31 -24.89 22.19
CA GLY A 148 7.66 -26.29 22.41
C GLY A 148 8.14 -27.03 21.15
N LEU A 149 8.65 -26.31 20.14
CA LEU A 149 9.26 -26.94 18.96
C LEU A 149 10.59 -27.61 19.36
N HIS A 150 10.81 -28.83 18.86
CA HIS A 150 12.06 -29.55 19.06
C HIS A 150 13.18 -28.92 18.21
N ILE A 151 14.27 -28.52 18.85
CA ILE A 151 15.42 -27.87 18.20
C ILE A 151 16.35 -28.94 17.63
N VAL A 152 16.39 -29.07 16.30
CA VAL A 152 17.18 -30.07 15.57
C VAL A 152 18.62 -29.58 15.34
N GLU A 153 18.79 -28.28 15.07
CA GLU A 153 20.11 -27.66 14.89
C GLU A 153 20.06 -26.21 15.36
N ARG A 154 21.02 -25.80 16.19
CA ARG A 154 21.22 -24.43 16.65
C ARG A 154 22.71 -24.18 16.88
N HIS A 155 23.16 -23.00 16.50
CA HIS A 155 24.51 -22.50 16.78
C HIS A 155 24.42 -21.16 17.51
N ALA A 156 25.22 -20.95 18.55
CA ALA A 156 25.32 -19.67 19.26
C ALA A 156 26.36 -18.75 18.60
N HIS A 157 26.26 -17.44 18.82
CA HIS A 157 27.31 -16.51 18.39
C HIS A 157 28.59 -16.75 19.20
N SER A 158 29.75 -16.60 18.55
CA SER A 158 31.06 -16.77 19.19
C SER A 158 31.42 -15.66 20.17
N ARG A 159 30.70 -14.53 20.15
CA ARG A 159 30.85 -13.42 21.11
C ARG A 159 29.49 -12.97 21.62
N VAL A 160 29.42 -12.73 22.93
CA VAL A 160 28.23 -12.21 23.60
C VAL A 160 28.32 -10.69 23.65
N VAL A 161 27.32 -10.01 23.09
CA VAL A 161 27.20 -8.55 23.20
C VAL A 161 26.40 -8.23 24.47
N PRO A 162 26.87 -7.32 25.34
CA PRO A 162 26.13 -6.95 26.55
C PRO A 162 24.69 -6.51 26.25
N GLY A 163 23.73 -7.00 27.03
CA GLY A 163 22.28 -6.75 26.86
C GLY A 163 21.63 -7.47 25.68
N SER A 164 22.33 -8.38 24.99
CA SER A 164 21.77 -9.18 23.90
C SER A 164 21.16 -10.50 24.38
N SER A 165 20.30 -11.11 23.58
CA SER A 165 19.73 -12.44 23.86
C SER A 165 20.79 -13.53 24.06
N ALA A 166 22.02 -13.33 23.58
CA ALA A 166 23.12 -14.27 23.76
C ALA A 166 23.53 -14.42 25.23
N GLU A 167 23.36 -13.39 26.07
CA GLU A 167 23.64 -13.50 27.52
C GLU A 167 22.77 -14.55 28.21
N LYS A 168 21.55 -14.76 27.69
CA LYS A 168 20.58 -15.73 28.20
C LYS A 168 20.62 -17.05 27.44
N ASN A 169 21.61 -17.26 26.58
CA ASN A 169 21.65 -18.38 25.61
C ASN A 169 20.38 -18.46 24.75
N LEU A 170 19.76 -17.32 24.41
CA LEU A 170 18.54 -17.23 23.58
C LEU A 170 18.83 -16.73 22.16
N ASP A 171 20.06 -16.82 21.70
CA ASP A 171 20.50 -16.40 20.37
C ASP A 171 20.70 -17.58 19.42
N ALA A 172 20.47 -17.35 18.13
CA ALA A 172 20.83 -18.29 17.08
C ALA A 172 21.54 -17.53 15.96
N THR A 173 22.74 -17.99 15.59
CA THR A 173 23.46 -17.49 14.43
C THR A 173 23.24 -18.39 13.22
N VAL A 174 23.35 -17.81 12.03
CA VAL A 174 23.19 -18.49 10.75
C VAL A 174 24.25 -18.02 9.77
N PHE A 175 24.83 -18.95 9.02
CA PHE A 175 25.82 -18.66 7.99
C PHE A 175 25.63 -19.58 6.78
N TRP A 176 25.48 -18.97 5.60
CA TRP A 176 25.17 -19.70 4.37
C TRP A 176 26.28 -20.72 4.00
N ASN A 177 26.00 -22.01 3.84
CA ASN A 177 24.79 -22.78 4.16
C ASN A 177 25.08 -23.93 5.14
N TYR A 178 26.13 -23.80 5.95
CA TYR A 178 26.59 -24.86 6.85
C TYR A 178 26.32 -24.59 8.33
N VAL A 179 25.95 -23.36 8.69
CA VAL A 179 25.45 -22.98 10.02
C VAL A 179 23.99 -22.62 9.86
N ASP A 180 23.10 -23.53 10.28
CA ASP A 180 21.66 -23.45 10.04
C ASP A 180 20.87 -23.40 11.35
N LEU A 181 19.60 -23.01 11.25
CA LEU A 181 18.64 -23.14 12.34
C LEU A 181 17.55 -24.11 11.88
N ARG A 182 17.39 -25.21 12.62
CA ARG A 182 16.43 -26.28 12.31
C ARG A 182 15.60 -26.65 13.50
N PHE A 183 14.31 -26.87 13.26
CA PHE A 183 13.37 -27.34 14.28
C PHE A 183 12.27 -28.20 13.65
N ALA A 184 11.61 -29.00 14.48
CA ALA A 184 10.51 -29.88 14.12
C ALA A 184 9.46 -29.91 15.25
N ALA A 185 8.21 -30.24 14.93
CA ALA A 185 7.15 -30.48 15.92
C ALA A 185 6.41 -31.76 15.57
N PRO A 186 5.82 -32.46 16.56
CA PRO A 186 4.95 -33.61 16.31
C PRO A 186 3.55 -33.22 15.77
N PHE A 187 3.28 -31.92 15.58
CA PHE A 187 2.03 -31.36 15.07
C PHE A 187 2.29 -30.39 13.91
N PRO A 188 1.30 -30.16 13.02
CA PRO A 188 1.42 -29.16 11.96
C PRO A 188 1.41 -27.74 12.54
N TRP A 189 2.20 -26.85 11.97
CA TRP A 189 2.27 -25.47 12.44
C TRP A 189 2.61 -24.51 11.29
N LEU A 190 2.27 -23.23 11.47
CA LEU A 190 2.44 -22.17 10.49
C LEU A 190 3.35 -21.08 11.03
N LEU A 191 4.38 -20.74 10.26
CA LEU A 191 5.27 -19.62 10.52
C LEU A 191 4.72 -18.33 9.88
N GLU A 192 4.55 -17.27 10.67
CA GLU A 192 4.34 -15.92 10.15
C GLU A 192 5.54 -15.02 10.48
N VAL A 193 6.01 -14.27 9.49
CA VAL A 193 7.12 -13.31 9.63
C VAL A 193 6.68 -11.98 9.04
N GLU A 194 6.60 -10.96 9.87
CA GLU A 194 6.09 -9.64 9.52
C GLU A 194 7.08 -8.54 9.96
N LEU A 195 7.16 -7.45 9.20
CA LEU A 195 7.83 -6.24 9.64
C LEU A 195 6.80 -5.12 9.79
N THR A 196 6.59 -4.69 11.02
CA THR A 196 5.92 -3.43 11.34
C THR A 196 6.92 -2.27 11.19
N PRO A 197 6.50 -1.00 11.24
CA PRO A 197 7.44 0.13 11.12
C PRO A 197 8.58 0.13 12.16
N THR A 198 8.33 -0.47 13.33
CA THR A 198 9.23 -0.49 14.49
C THR A 198 9.86 -1.86 14.75
N ASP A 199 9.14 -2.95 14.49
CA ASP A 199 9.49 -4.28 14.94
C ASP A 199 9.45 -5.34 13.84
N LEU A 200 10.41 -6.27 13.91
CA LEU A 200 10.31 -7.60 13.33
C LEU A 200 9.42 -8.46 14.24
N VAL A 201 8.40 -9.08 13.67
CA VAL A 201 7.44 -9.93 14.39
C VAL A 201 7.49 -11.33 13.82
N VAL A 202 7.57 -12.32 14.70
CA VAL A 202 7.46 -13.74 14.38
C VAL A 202 6.28 -14.31 15.14
N ARG A 203 5.42 -15.05 14.45
CA ARG A 203 4.32 -15.81 15.07
C ARG A 203 4.37 -17.26 14.68
N ILE A 204 3.94 -18.11 15.60
CA ILE A 204 3.70 -19.53 15.38
C ILE A 204 2.23 -19.80 15.64
N ARG A 205 1.56 -20.42 14.67
CA ARG A 205 0.17 -20.86 14.77
C ARG A 205 0.07 -22.38 14.71
N ALA A 206 -0.77 -22.98 15.53
CA ALA A 206 -1.03 -24.42 15.56
C ALA A 206 -2.37 -24.74 16.24
N ASP A 207 -3.11 -25.71 15.73
CA ASP A 207 -4.34 -26.22 16.37
C ASP A 207 -3.93 -27.22 17.45
N THR A 208 -3.86 -26.76 18.69
CA THR A 208 -3.53 -27.64 19.82
C THR A 208 -4.48 -27.38 20.98
N SER A 209 -5.28 -28.38 21.35
CA SER A 209 -6.13 -28.34 22.55
C SER A 209 -5.29 -28.54 23.82
N GLU A 210 -5.01 -27.45 24.53
CA GLU A 210 -5.04 -27.27 25.99
C GLU A 210 -4.39 -28.26 26.99
N ALA A 211 -3.60 -29.27 26.60
CA ALA A 211 -2.87 -30.13 27.55
C ALA A 211 -1.34 -30.23 27.34
N ALA A 212 -0.81 -30.02 26.13
CA ALA A 212 0.63 -30.16 25.86
C ALA A 212 1.46 -28.89 26.10
N LEU A 213 0.84 -27.70 26.09
CA LEU A 213 1.49 -26.41 26.34
C LEU A 213 1.51 -26.03 27.84
N LYS A 214 0.80 -26.80 28.69
CA LYS A 214 0.57 -26.52 30.12
C LYS A 214 1.78 -26.69 31.06
N SER A 215 3.00 -26.98 30.57
CA SER A 215 4.21 -26.95 31.42
C SER A 215 5.10 -25.70 31.23
N LEU A 216 4.68 -24.73 30.40
CA LEU A 216 5.40 -23.48 30.17
C LEU A 216 4.49 -22.27 30.34
N SER A 217 3.88 -22.11 31.52
CA SER A 217 3.17 -20.90 31.91
C SER A 217 3.79 -20.30 33.17
N ARG A 218 4.71 -19.35 33.00
CA ARG A 218 4.78 -18.19 33.91
C ARG A 218 3.76 -17.19 33.42
N GLU A 219 2.90 -16.77 34.35
CA GLU A 219 1.78 -15.86 34.19
C GLU A 219 2.06 -14.71 33.20
N ILE A 220 1.31 -14.70 32.10
CA ILE A 220 1.07 -13.50 31.32
C ILE A 220 -0.28 -12.98 31.80
N ALA A 221 -0.25 -11.90 32.56
CA ALA A 221 -1.47 -11.15 32.89
C ALA A 221 -2.12 -10.66 31.59
N GLU A 222 -3.43 -10.90 31.45
CA GLU A 222 -4.23 -10.28 30.41
C GLU A 222 -4.15 -8.75 30.55
N PRO A 223 -3.68 -8.02 29.53
CA PRO A 223 -3.77 -6.57 29.58
C PRO A 223 -5.24 -6.16 29.38
N PRO A 224 -5.76 -5.22 30.19
CA PRO A 224 -7.06 -4.62 29.93
C PRO A 224 -7.01 -3.82 28.62
N ALA A 225 -8.09 -3.87 27.85
CA ALA A 225 -8.32 -2.97 26.72
C ALA A 225 -8.76 -1.57 27.20
N PRO A 226 -8.68 -0.55 26.33
CA PRO A 226 -7.64 0.50 26.17
C PRO A 226 -7.80 1.67 27.17
N ARG A 227 -6.96 2.71 27.30
CA ARG A 227 -5.78 3.23 26.56
C ARG A 227 -4.62 3.37 27.53
N ALA A 228 -3.42 2.92 27.14
CA ALA A 228 -2.21 3.35 27.82
C ALA A 228 -2.02 4.86 27.63
N ALA A 229 -1.68 5.58 28.70
CA ALA A 229 -1.00 6.87 28.56
C ALA A 229 0.25 6.65 27.68
N PRO A 230 0.55 7.51 26.69
CA PRO A 230 1.59 7.22 25.72
C PRO A 230 2.96 7.19 26.42
N SER A 231 3.46 6.00 26.73
CA SER A 231 4.90 5.78 26.88
C SER A 231 5.47 5.64 25.47
N GLY A 232 5.57 6.77 24.77
CA GLY A 232 5.94 6.78 23.35
C GLY A 232 6.15 8.20 22.84
N ASP A 233 7.05 8.33 21.88
CA ASP A 233 7.21 9.55 21.08
C ASP A 233 5.97 9.77 20.18
N CYS A 234 5.91 10.92 19.52
CA CYS A 234 4.77 11.26 18.67
C CYS A 234 4.52 10.25 17.53
N LEU A 235 5.46 9.33 17.22
CA LEU A 235 5.31 8.29 16.19
C LEU A 235 4.40 7.11 16.61
N THR A 236 4.09 6.98 17.90
CA THR A 236 3.51 5.75 18.46
C THR A 236 2.21 5.97 19.23
N CYS A 237 1.81 7.23 19.45
CA CYS A 237 0.60 7.55 20.21
C CYS A 237 -0.72 7.31 19.46
N GLY A 238 -0.68 6.97 18.17
CA GLY A 238 -1.87 6.73 17.34
C GLY A 238 -2.73 7.97 17.06
N MET A 239 -2.40 9.12 17.67
CA MET A 239 -3.10 10.40 17.50
C MET A 239 -2.54 11.14 16.28
N VAL A 240 -2.90 10.68 15.09
CA VAL A 240 -2.35 11.18 13.81
C VAL A 240 -2.91 12.54 13.37
N SER A 241 -4.05 12.96 13.95
CA SER A 241 -4.64 14.31 13.81
C SER A 241 -3.96 15.36 14.70
N CYS A 242 -3.08 14.93 15.61
CA CYS A 242 -2.31 15.85 16.44
C CYS A 242 -1.32 16.63 15.57
N PHE A 243 -1.30 17.96 15.70
CA PHE A 243 -0.32 18.82 15.03
C PHE A 243 1.13 18.49 15.40
N ARG A 244 1.38 17.80 16.53
CA ARG A 244 2.70 17.33 16.96
C ARG A 244 3.09 15.95 16.41
N HIS A 245 2.21 15.29 15.65
CA HIS A 245 2.50 13.98 15.07
C HIS A 245 3.64 14.11 14.03
N PRO A 246 4.60 13.18 13.92
CA PRO A 246 5.82 13.37 13.15
C PRO A 246 5.64 13.52 11.65
N SER A 247 4.58 12.90 11.12
CA SER A 247 4.14 13.11 9.74
C SER A 247 3.36 14.42 9.54
N ALA A 248 3.04 15.19 10.59
CA ALA A 248 2.27 16.45 10.51
C ALA A 248 3.14 17.70 10.26
N ILE A 249 4.47 17.63 10.40
CA ILE A 249 5.35 18.79 10.23
C ILE A 249 6.66 18.36 9.56
N ALA A 250 7.19 19.19 8.66
CA ALA A 250 8.54 19.09 8.11
C ALA A 250 9.67 18.90 9.17
N ALA A 251 9.38 19.15 10.45
CA ALA A 251 10.28 19.06 11.60
C ALA A 251 10.49 17.64 12.16
N HIS A 252 9.71 16.63 11.73
CA HIS A 252 9.77 15.27 12.29
C HIS A 252 9.73 14.15 11.23
N ALA A 253 10.33 14.44 10.08
CA ALA A 253 11.01 13.42 9.30
C ALA A 253 11.66 12.32 10.16
N PRO A 254 11.73 11.05 9.71
CA PRO A 254 12.66 10.12 10.34
C PRO A 254 14.02 10.83 10.38
N SER A 255 14.60 10.95 11.58
CA SER A 255 15.82 11.74 11.82
C SER A 255 16.97 11.33 10.90
N LEU A 256 16.88 10.11 10.35
CA LEU A 256 17.77 9.54 9.35
C LEU A 256 16.95 8.87 8.24
N GLY A 257 17.37 9.08 6.99
CA GLY A 257 16.73 8.54 5.78
C GLY A 257 15.84 9.55 5.05
N HIS A 258 15.05 9.06 4.11
CA HIS A 258 14.20 9.88 3.24
C HIS A 258 12.79 9.28 3.08
N SER A 259 11.88 10.13 2.60
CA SER A 259 10.57 9.73 2.10
C SER A 259 10.64 9.42 0.60
N THR A 260 9.77 8.53 0.13
CA THR A 260 9.59 8.31 -1.31
C THR A 260 8.13 8.41 -1.71
N PHE A 261 7.84 9.29 -2.66
CA PHE A 261 6.53 9.51 -3.26
C PHE A 261 6.37 8.56 -4.46
N LEU A 262 5.49 7.58 -4.34
CA LEU A 262 5.18 6.56 -5.34
C LEU A 262 3.86 6.92 -6.02
N LEU A 263 3.95 7.64 -7.13
CA LEU A 263 2.83 8.36 -7.72
C LEU A 263 2.41 7.74 -9.05
N ASP A 264 1.12 7.85 -9.42
CA ASP A 264 0.62 7.48 -10.75
C ASP A 264 0.13 8.73 -11.52
N ALA A 265 -1.18 8.89 -11.70
CA ALA A 265 -1.75 10.04 -12.40
C ALA A 265 -1.81 11.27 -11.47
N VAL A 266 -1.50 12.44 -12.01
CA VAL A 266 -1.50 13.69 -11.24
C VAL A 266 -2.92 14.13 -10.90
N TRP A 267 -3.09 14.58 -9.67
CA TRP A 267 -4.22 15.39 -9.21
C TRP A 267 -3.64 16.70 -8.67
N PRO A 268 -4.17 17.87 -9.05
CA PRO A 268 -3.61 19.14 -8.61
C PRO A 268 -3.52 19.30 -7.09
N GLU A 269 -4.49 18.74 -6.35
CA GLU A 269 -4.53 18.77 -4.89
C GLU A 269 -3.40 17.95 -4.28
N PHE A 270 -3.17 16.75 -4.83
CA PHE A 270 -2.10 15.88 -4.36
C PHE A 270 -0.73 16.39 -4.79
N ASP A 271 -0.61 17.00 -5.96
CA ASP A 271 0.65 17.63 -6.42
C ASP A 271 1.05 18.75 -5.47
N LYS A 272 0.11 19.66 -5.16
CA LYS A 272 0.32 20.72 -4.17
C LYS A 272 0.69 20.15 -2.80
N TRP A 273 -0.11 19.21 -2.29
CA TRP A 273 0.13 18.62 -0.98
C TRP A 273 1.49 17.90 -0.90
N CYS A 274 1.82 17.06 -1.89
CA CYS A 274 3.10 16.36 -1.94
C CYS A 274 4.28 17.35 -2.04
N GLY A 275 4.14 18.44 -2.80
CA GLY A 275 5.14 19.51 -2.88
C GLY A 275 5.41 20.14 -1.50
N GLU A 276 4.35 20.55 -0.81
CA GLU A 276 4.40 21.16 0.53
C GLU A 276 4.96 20.22 1.62
N HIS A 277 4.81 18.91 1.44
CA HIS A 277 5.21 17.88 2.42
C HIS A 277 6.48 17.12 2.05
N SER A 278 7.13 17.49 0.95
CA SER A 278 8.42 16.93 0.55
C SER A 278 9.59 17.71 1.16
N ARG A 279 10.69 17.01 1.42
CA ARG A 279 11.92 17.58 1.98
C ARG A 279 13.06 17.43 0.97
N GLY A 280 14.11 18.24 1.14
CA GLY A 280 15.35 18.06 0.38
C GLY A 280 15.90 16.63 0.57
N GLY A 281 16.27 15.99 -0.54
CA GLY A 281 16.73 14.60 -0.56
C GLY A 281 15.63 13.54 -0.63
N ASP A 282 14.35 13.92 -0.58
CA ASP A 282 13.25 12.97 -0.83
C ASP A 282 13.21 12.56 -2.30
N HIS A 283 12.58 11.41 -2.57
CA HIS A 283 12.51 10.83 -3.90
C HIS A 283 11.09 10.86 -4.45
N TRP A 284 10.94 11.24 -5.72
CA TRP A 284 9.67 11.26 -6.44
C TRP A 284 9.69 10.25 -7.58
N PHE A 285 8.88 9.22 -7.48
CA PHE A 285 8.76 8.20 -8.51
C PHE A 285 7.45 8.46 -9.27
N ILE A 286 7.58 8.88 -10.52
CA ILE A 286 6.45 9.23 -11.39
C ILE A 286 6.48 8.39 -12.67
N PRO A 287 5.33 8.06 -13.31
CA PRO A 287 5.35 7.09 -14.39
C PRO A 287 6.04 7.62 -15.64
N LEU A 288 5.84 8.91 -15.93
CA LEU A 288 6.30 9.60 -17.13
C LEU A 288 6.58 11.06 -16.79
N ASP A 289 7.55 11.66 -17.47
CA ASP A 289 7.76 13.10 -17.43
C ASP A 289 6.65 13.82 -18.22
N GLY A 290 5.66 14.36 -17.51
CA GLY A 290 4.52 15.04 -18.13
C GLY A 290 4.90 16.23 -18.99
N GLN A 291 5.95 16.97 -18.62
CA GLN A 291 6.42 18.15 -19.34
C GLN A 291 7.11 17.73 -20.64
N ARG A 292 8.08 16.81 -20.57
CA ARG A 292 8.81 16.29 -21.74
C ARG A 292 7.89 15.62 -22.76
N TRP A 293 6.86 14.91 -22.30
CA TRP A 293 5.96 14.15 -23.17
C TRP A 293 4.64 14.87 -23.50
N LYS A 294 4.45 16.11 -23.04
CA LYS A 294 3.21 16.89 -23.18
C LYS A 294 1.98 16.09 -22.74
N LYS A 295 2.06 15.48 -21.56
CA LYS A 295 1.00 14.66 -20.96
C LYS A 295 0.52 15.29 -19.65
N PRO A 296 -0.59 16.05 -19.68
CA PRO A 296 -1.14 16.71 -18.48
C PRO A 296 -1.37 15.75 -17.31
N ASN A 297 -1.82 14.52 -17.58
CA ASN A 297 -2.08 13.51 -16.54
C ASN A 297 -0.82 13.00 -15.80
N TYR A 298 0.39 13.41 -16.18
CA TYR A 298 1.64 13.13 -15.46
C TYR A 298 2.45 14.39 -15.15
N LEU A 299 1.82 15.55 -15.18
CA LEU A 299 2.48 16.83 -14.92
C LEU A 299 2.59 17.10 -13.41
N TRP A 300 3.42 16.30 -12.74
CA TRP A 300 3.81 16.51 -11.35
C TRP A 300 4.91 17.58 -11.25
N HIS A 301 4.93 18.37 -10.17
CA HIS A 301 5.88 19.44 -9.91
C HIS A 301 6.76 19.14 -8.68
N PRO A 302 7.65 18.13 -8.76
CA PRO A 302 8.57 17.81 -7.66
C PRO A 302 9.50 19.01 -7.37
N PRO A 303 9.74 19.38 -6.10
CA PRO A 303 10.68 20.46 -5.78
C PRO A 303 12.10 20.17 -6.25
N SER A 304 12.86 21.21 -6.59
CA SER A 304 14.22 21.10 -7.15
C SER A 304 15.23 20.41 -6.25
N SER A 305 14.98 20.37 -4.94
CA SER A 305 15.81 19.70 -3.92
C SER A 305 15.52 18.20 -3.80
N THR A 306 14.61 17.64 -4.60
CA THR A 306 14.23 16.22 -4.59
C THR A 306 14.85 15.48 -5.78
N THR A 307 14.92 14.14 -5.69
CA THR A 307 15.35 13.30 -6.81
C THR A 307 14.16 12.64 -7.49
N THR A 308 13.97 12.91 -8.78
CA THR A 308 12.88 12.33 -9.56
C THR A 308 13.34 11.10 -10.35
N ARG A 309 12.56 10.03 -10.31
CA ARG A 309 12.78 8.81 -11.12
C ARG A 309 11.53 8.44 -11.89
N PHE A 310 11.74 7.84 -13.06
CA PHE A 310 10.67 7.56 -14.01
C PHE A 310 10.46 6.07 -14.28
N ALA A 311 9.22 5.70 -14.60
CA ALA A 311 8.85 4.40 -15.17
C ALA A 311 8.55 4.46 -16.67
N THR A 312 9.25 5.34 -17.40
CA THR A 312 8.91 5.75 -18.77
C THR A 312 8.64 4.57 -19.71
N SER A 313 9.52 3.58 -19.77
CA SER A 313 9.33 2.42 -20.66
C SER A 313 8.09 1.61 -20.29
N THR A 314 7.89 1.33 -18.99
CA THR A 314 6.71 0.65 -18.47
C THR A 314 5.43 1.43 -18.78
N ALA A 315 5.43 2.74 -18.58
CA ALA A 315 4.29 3.61 -18.83
C ALA A 315 3.93 3.70 -20.32
N LEU A 316 4.93 3.84 -21.20
CA LEU A 316 4.72 3.93 -22.65
C LEU A 316 4.21 2.60 -23.24
N VAL A 317 4.77 1.46 -22.84
CA VAL A 317 4.30 0.13 -23.28
C VAL A 317 2.85 -0.09 -22.86
N ALA A 318 2.53 0.22 -21.60
CA ALA A 318 1.16 0.09 -21.10
C ALA A 318 0.19 1.03 -21.85
N SER A 319 0.58 2.29 -22.08
CA SER A 319 -0.21 3.24 -22.87
C SER A 319 -0.47 2.73 -24.28
N PHE A 320 0.53 2.16 -24.95
CA PHE A 320 0.37 1.64 -26.32
C PHE A 320 -0.61 0.46 -26.37
N ARG A 321 -0.47 -0.51 -25.45
CA ARG A 321 -1.38 -1.64 -25.33
C ARG A 321 -2.81 -1.19 -25.05
N HIS A 322 -2.98 -0.23 -24.15
CA HIS A 322 -4.30 0.29 -23.76
C HIS A 322 -5.05 0.99 -24.90
N ARG A 323 -4.36 1.65 -25.84
CA ARG A 323 -4.99 2.31 -27.00
C ARG A 323 -5.64 1.34 -27.99
N ARG A 324 -5.23 0.07 -28.00
CA ARG A 324 -5.76 -0.97 -28.90
C ARG A 324 -6.96 -1.71 -28.30
N LEU A 325 -7.38 -1.37 -27.09
CA LEU A 325 -8.48 -2.04 -26.40
C LEU A 325 -9.82 -1.32 -26.65
N PRO A 326 -10.95 -2.03 -26.55
CA PRO A 326 -12.28 -1.42 -26.57
C PRO A 326 -12.40 -0.25 -25.59
N ALA A 327 -13.32 0.68 -25.89
CA ALA A 327 -13.52 1.90 -25.08
C ALA A 327 -13.95 1.60 -23.64
N GLN A 328 -14.61 0.46 -23.41
CA GLN A 328 -15.09 0.00 -22.11
C GLN A 328 -15.04 -1.54 -21.99
N GLY A 329 -15.36 -2.05 -20.80
CA GLY A 329 -15.46 -3.49 -20.52
C GLY A 329 -14.27 -4.07 -19.74
N PRO A 330 -14.34 -5.37 -19.39
CA PRO A 330 -13.44 -6.02 -18.44
C PRO A 330 -11.98 -6.07 -18.89
N VAL A 331 -11.74 -6.22 -20.20
CA VAL A 331 -10.38 -6.28 -20.77
C VAL A 331 -9.62 -4.97 -20.57
N ARG A 332 -10.29 -3.83 -20.73
CA ARG A 332 -9.70 -2.50 -20.52
C ARG A 332 -9.33 -2.31 -19.05
N GLN A 333 -10.20 -2.70 -18.13
CA GLN A 333 -9.94 -2.60 -16.69
C GLN A 333 -8.77 -3.49 -16.26
N ARG A 334 -8.72 -4.73 -16.74
CA ARG A 334 -7.60 -5.63 -16.49
C ARG A 334 -6.27 -5.03 -16.96
N SER A 335 -6.26 -4.38 -18.12
CA SER A 335 -5.09 -3.65 -18.64
C SER A 335 -4.65 -2.50 -17.73
N LEU A 336 -5.59 -1.77 -17.10
CA LEU A 336 -5.27 -0.75 -16.10
C LEU A 336 -4.62 -1.36 -14.84
N LEU A 337 -5.16 -2.46 -14.32
CA LEU A 337 -4.59 -3.16 -13.17
C LEU A 337 -3.20 -3.74 -13.49
N ASP A 338 -3.01 -4.32 -14.67
CA ASP A 338 -1.72 -4.85 -15.12
C ASP A 338 -0.67 -3.75 -15.28
N ARG A 339 -1.09 -2.57 -15.75
CA ARG A 339 -0.24 -1.38 -15.79
C ARG A 339 0.18 -0.96 -14.38
N GLN A 340 -0.77 -0.81 -13.44
CA GLN A 340 -0.48 -0.41 -12.05
C GLN A 340 0.45 -1.40 -11.38
N ARG A 341 0.23 -2.71 -11.57
CA ARG A 341 1.12 -3.78 -11.12
C ARG A 341 2.53 -3.64 -11.69
N ALA A 342 2.67 -3.35 -12.98
CA ALA A 342 3.97 -3.18 -13.62
C ALA A 342 4.73 -1.96 -13.08
N ILE A 343 4.04 -0.83 -12.89
CA ILE A 343 4.60 0.39 -12.29
C ILE A 343 5.03 0.13 -10.85
N ALA A 344 4.17 -0.47 -10.03
CA ALA A 344 4.48 -0.82 -8.63
C ALA A 344 5.73 -1.71 -8.51
N ARG A 345 5.86 -2.72 -9.38
CA ARG A 345 7.07 -3.58 -9.44
C ARG A 345 8.32 -2.81 -9.82
N HIS A 346 8.22 -1.89 -10.78
CA HIS A 346 9.33 -1.02 -11.19
C HIS A 346 9.78 -0.12 -10.03
N TYR A 347 8.85 0.49 -9.33
CA TYR A 347 9.12 1.31 -8.15
C TYR A 347 9.74 0.52 -7.01
N ARG A 348 9.19 -0.65 -6.67
CA ARG A 348 9.73 -1.53 -5.63
C ARG A 348 11.20 -1.89 -5.87
N LYS A 349 11.60 -2.09 -7.13
CA LYS A 349 13.00 -2.39 -7.49
C LYS A 349 13.96 -1.22 -7.30
N GLN A 350 13.45 0.01 -7.27
CA GLN A 350 14.25 1.22 -7.16
C GLN A 350 14.25 1.84 -5.76
N LEU A 351 13.37 1.38 -4.87
CA LEU A 351 13.31 1.84 -3.49
C LEU A 351 14.67 1.64 -2.81
N SER A 352 15.16 2.71 -2.19
CA SER A 352 16.37 2.64 -1.37
C SER A 352 16.08 1.88 -0.07
N PRO A 353 17.03 1.10 0.47
CA PRO A 353 16.94 0.58 1.83
C PRO A 353 16.72 1.67 2.88
N GLU A 354 17.23 2.88 2.63
CA GLU A 354 17.14 4.06 3.50
C GLU A 354 15.79 4.78 3.46
N CYS A 355 14.90 4.38 2.54
CA CYS A 355 13.54 4.88 2.51
C CYS A 355 12.78 4.37 3.75
N ARG A 356 12.37 5.30 4.62
CA ARG A 356 11.68 5.01 5.89
C ARG A 356 10.17 5.27 5.81
N HIS A 357 9.76 6.17 4.92
CA HIS A 357 8.37 6.56 4.72
C HIS A 357 7.98 6.56 3.24
N LEU A 358 6.77 6.12 2.92
CA LEU A 358 6.21 6.13 1.57
C LEU A 358 4.96 7.01 1.51
N VAL A 359 4.78 7.74 0.40
CA VAL A 359 3.51 8.36 0.04
C VAL A 359 3.03 7.68 -1.23
N ILE A 360 1.85 7.06 -1.23
CA ILE A 360 1.46 6.11 -2.27
C ILE A 360 0.14 6.53 -2.94
N SER A 361 0.14 6.67 -4.27
CA SER A 361 -1.11 6.74 -5.06
C SER A 361 -1.93 5.46 -4.84
N GLN A 362 -3.20 5.60 -4.45
CA GLN A 362 -4.05 4.48 -4.06
C GLN A 362 -4.06 3.31 -5.07
N GLY A 363 -4.08 3.61 -6.38
CA GLY A 363 -4.06 2.58 -7.42
C GLY A 363 -2.84 1.64 -7.40
N LEU A 364 -1.72 2.08 -6.83
CA LEU A 364 -0.49 1.26 -6.72
C LEU A 364 -0.43 0.47 -5.41
N LEU A 365 -1.19 0.88 -4.40
CA LEU A 365 -1.14 0.38 -3.03
C LEU A 365 -1.24 -1.14 -2.91
N PRO A 366 -2.27 -1.83 -3.45
CA PRO A 366 -2.39 -3.28 -3.24
C PRO A 366 -1.24 -4.05 -3.88
N PHE A 367 -0.68 -3.57 -4.99
CA PHE A 367 0.47 -4.21 -5.63
C PHE A 367 1.76 -3.99 -4.84
N LEU A 368 1.99 -2.77 -4.32
CA LEU A 368 3.13 -2.47 -3.46
C LEU A 368 3.08 -3.24 -2.14
N TRP A 369 1.88 -3.43 -1.59
CA TRP A 369 1.63 -4.26 -0.42
C TRP A 369 2.01 -5.72 -0.67
N LEU A 370 1.48 -6.33 -1.73
CA LEU A 370 1.78 -7.72 -2.11
C LEU A 370 3.26 -7.95 -2.45
N GLU A 371 3.94 -6.95 -3.03
CA GLU A 371 5.38 -7.01 -3.31
C GLU A 371 6.24 -6.77 -2.04
N GLY A 372 5.62 -6.53 -0.89
CA GLY A 372 6.29 -6.30 0.41
C GLY A 372 7.00 -4.96 0.52
N ALA A 373 6.68 -3.98 -0.34
CA ALA A 373 7.33 -2.67 -0.35
C ALA A 373 7.04 -1.87 0.93
N CYS A 374 5.86 -2.05 1.53
CA CYS A 374 5.41 -1.32 2.71
C CYS A 374 5.97 -1.88 4.03
N ALA A 375 6.36 -3.16 4.06
CA ALA A 375 6.81 -3.83 5.28
C ALA A 375 8.01 -3.11 5.90
N GLY A 376 8.01 -2.85 7.20
CA GLY A 376 9.10 -2.12 7.87
C GLY A 376 9.18 -0.62 7.57
N ARG A 377 8.17 -0.03 6.89
CA ARG A 377 8.07 1.40 6.57
C ARG A 377 6.74 1.94 7.09
N THR A 378 6.71 3.22 7.45
CA THR A 378 5.44 3.93 7.57
C THR A 378 5.00 4.37 6.17
N PHE A 379 3.70 4.54 5.95
CA PHE A 379 3.23 5.04 4.66
C PHE A 379 1.88 5.73 4.75
N ASP A 380 1.72 6.73 3.89
CA ASP A 380 0.52 7.50 3.68
C ASP A 380 -0.06 7.18 2.29
N VAL A 381 -1.38 7.27 2.15
CA VAL A 381 -2.08 6.91 0.92
C VAL A 381 -2.85 8.12 0.39
N LEU A 382 -2.60 8.47 -0.87
CA LEU A 382 -3.38 9.46 -1.62
C LEU A 382 -4.65 8.77 -2.12
N MET A 383 -5.74 8.95 -1.37
CA MET A 383 -7.03 8.32 -1.61
C MET A 383 -7.78 9.07 -2.72
N GLU A 384 -7.70 8.49 -3.92
CA GLU A 384 -8.33 8.98 -5.14
C GLU A 384 -9.81 8.57 -5.23
N ARG A 385 -10.17 7.40 -4.68
CA ARG A 385 -11.49 6.76 -4.80
C ARG A 385 -11.84 5.97 -3.54
N TRP A 386 -13.11 5.55 -3.43
CA TRP A 386 -13.51 4.57 -2.43
C TRP A 386 -12.67 3.28 -2.51
N PRO A 387 -12.40 2.59 -1.39
CA PRO A 387 -11.76 1.27 -1.41
C PRO A 387 -12.48 0.29 -2.35
N ILE A 388 -11.75 -0.64 -2.95
CA ILE A 388 -12.27 -1.60 -3.93
C ILE A 388 -13.43 -2.39 -3.32
N ALA A 389 -13.31 -2.82 -2.07
CA ALA A 389 -14.37 -3.55 -1.36
C ALA A 389 -15.67 -2.75 -1.30
N GLU A 390 -15.59 -1.45 -0.98
CA GLU A 390 -16.75 -0.56 -0.91
C GLU A 390 -17.30 -0.22 -2.30
N LEU A 391 -16.43 -0.01 -3.28
CA LEU A 391 -16.85 0.19 -4.67
C LEU A 391 -17.63 -1.01 -5.20
N GLN A 392 -17.19 -2.23 -4.89
CA GLN A 392 -17.92 -3.43 -5.30
C GLN A 392 -19.31 -3.48 -4.66
N LYS A 393 -19.43 -3.19 -3.35
CA LYS A 393 -20.73 -3.11 -2.68
C LYS A 393 -21.66 -2.07 -3.32
N ILE A 394 -21.14 -0.89 -3.66
CA ILE A 394 -21.90 0.16 -4.35
C ILE A 394 -22.39 -0.34 -5.72
N LEU A 395 -21.52 -1.00 -6.48
CA LEU A 395 -21.88 -1.55 -7.79
C LEU A 395 -22.84 -2.75 -7.69
N ASP A 396 -22.74 -3.57 -6.64
CA ASP A 396 -23.68 -4.65 -6.35
C ASP A 396 -25.07 -4.08 -6.02
N ALA A 397 -25.15 -3.03 -5.20
CA ALA A 397 -26.39 -2.32 -4.91
C ALA A 397 -27.00 -1.70 -6.17
N ALA A 398 -26.18 -1.02 -6.99
CA ALA A 398 -26.60 -0.47 -8.27
C ALA A 398 -27.12 -1.57 -9.22
N LYS A 399 -26.46 -2.74 -9.27
CA LYS A 399 -26.89 -3.88 -10.09
C LYS A 399 -28.20 -4.47 -9.58
N SER A 400 -28.42 -4.49 -8.27
CA SER A 400 -29.71 -4.89 -7.68
C SER A 400 -30.83 -3.93 -8.05
N ALA A 401 -30.54 -2.62 -8.09
CA ALA A 401 -31.50 -1.60 -8.53
C ALA A 401 -31.77 -1.65 -10.05
N HIS A 402 -30.76 -2.04 -10.84
CA HIS A 402 -30.84 -2.12 -12.30
C HIS A 402 -30.40 -3.48 -12.83
N PRO A 403 -31.20 -4.56 -12.63
CA PRO A 403 -30.84 -5.92 -13.03
C PRO A 403 -30.53 -6.06 -14.53
N GLN A 404 -31.14 -5.24 -15.37
CA GLN A 404 -30.96 -5.20 -16.82
C GLN A 404 -29.61 -4.61 -17.28
N SER A 405 -28.90 -3.87 -16.42
CA SER A 405 -27.64 -3.23 -16.82
C SER A 405 -26.58 -4.26 -17.19
N SER A 406 -25.98 -4.12 -18.37
CA SER A 406 -24.87 -4.96 -18.78
C SER A 406 -23.57 -4.56 -18.07
N THR A 407 -23.38 -3.27 -17.75
CA THR A 407 -22.06 -2.78 -17.32
C THR A 407 -21.81 -2.74 -15.80
N LEU A 408 -22.84 -2.90 -14.96
CA LEU A 408 -22.68 -2.87 -13.50
C LEU A 408 -22.02 -4.13 -12.92
N ALA A 409 -22.16 -5.27 -13.60
CA ALA A 409 -21.58 -6.55 -13.19
C ALA A 409 -20.20 -6.83 -13.80
N ASP A 410 -19.80 -6.10 -14.86
CA ASP A 410 -18.57 -6.33 -15.64
C ASP A 410 -17.27 -6.20 -14.84
N PHE A 411 -17.34 -5.71 -13.61
CA PHE A 411 -16.19 -5.22 -12.86
C PHE A 411 -16.14 -5.78 -11.44
N ARG A 412 -15.42 -6.87 -11.24
CA ARG A 412 -15.04 -7.35 -9.90
C ARG A 412 -13.54 -7.59 -9.87
N ALA A 413 -12.87 -7.02 -8.88
CA ALA A 413 -11.45 -7.23 -8.68
C ALA A 413 -11.21 -8.62 -8.10
N ASP A 414 -10.01 -9.15 -8.34
CA ASP A 414 -9.54 -10.36 -7.69
C ASP A 414 -9.67 -10.24 -6.16
N PRO A 415 -10.32 -11.18 -5.45
CA PRO A 415 -10.48 -11.15 -4.00
C PRO A 415 -9.15 -10.96 -3.25
N ALA A 416 -8.04 -11.51 -3.76
CA ALA A 416 -6.72 -11.31 -3.17
C ALA A 416 -6.26 -9.85 -3.26
N LEU A 417 -6.61 -9.15 -4.33
CA LEU A 417 -6.31 -7.72 -4.51
C LEU A 417 -7.19 -6.86 -3.59
N VAL A 418 -8.47 -7.22 -3.42
CA VAL A 418 -9.39 -6.56 -2.49
C VAL A 418 -8.89 -6.69 -1.05
N ALA A 419 -8.49 -7.90 -0.65
CA ALA A 419 -7.92 -8.16 0.67
C ALA A 419 -6.60 -7.40 0.87
N ALA A 420 -5.74 -7.36 -0.15
CA ALA A 420 -4.48 -6.62 -0.10
C ALA A 420 -4.70 -5.11 0.07
N GLU A 421 -5.63 -4.50 -0.69
CA GLU A 421 -5.92 -3.07 -0.52
C GLU A 421 -6.50 -2.79 0.86
N SER A 422 -7.44 -3.63 1.33
CA SER A 422 -8.07 -3.46 2.65
C SER A 422 -7.04 -3.56 3.79
N ALA A 423 -6.14 -4.56 3.74
CA ALA A 423 -5.07 -4.73 4.71
C ALA A 423 -4.07 -3.56 4.66
N ALA A 424 -3.69 -3.11 3.46
CA ALA A 424 -2.78 -1.99 3.29
C ALA A 424 -3.40 -0.67 3.81
N LEU A 425 -4.68 -0.42 3.52
CA LEU A 425 -5.40 0.74 4.05
C LEU A 425 -5.59 0.67 5.56
N ALA A 426 -5.74 -0.53 6.15
CA ALA A 426 -5.75 -0.69 7.60
C ALA A 426 -4.39 -0.37 8.23
N ALA A 427 -3.29 -0.73 7.56
CA ALA A 427 -1.92 -0.48 8.03
C ALA A 427 -1.38 0.93 7.71
N ALA A 428 -2.02 1.67 6.80
CA ALA A 428 -1.62 3.02 6.43
C ALA A 428 -1.64 3.96 7.64
N ALA A 429 -0.62 4.82 7.75
CA ALA A 429 -0.55 5.83 8.79
C ALA A 429 -1.63 6.90 8.57
N ARG A 430 -1.80 7.40 7.33
CA ARG A 430 -2.85 8.36 6.97
C ARG A 430 -3.44 8.13 5.59
N LEU A 431 -4.65 8.65 5.42
CA LEU A 431 -5.42 8.63 4.18
C LEU A 431 -5.68 10.08 3.72
N ILE A 432 -4.93 10.57 2.75
CA ILE A 432 -5.05 11.95 2.25
C ILE A 432 -6.10 11.98 1.15
N THR A 433 -7.09 12.87 1.25
CA THR A 433 -8.13 12.95 0.22
C THR A 433 -8.77 14.33 0.15
N PRO A 434 -9.11 14.83 -1.05
CA PRO A 434 -10.03 15.96 -1.18
C PRO A 434 -11.50 15.52 -1.08
N HIS A 435 -11.78 14.22 -1.25
CA HIS A 435 -13.13 13.69 -1.33
C HIS A 435 -13.83 13.71 0.03
N THR A 436 -14.84 14.57 0.16
CA THR A 436 -15.57 14.81 1.42
C THR A 436 -16.09 13.52 2.07
N GLY A 437 -16.78 12.65 1.30
CA GLY A 437 -17.30 11.38 1.84
C GLY A 437 -16.23 10.38 2.30
N ILE A 438 -15.05 10.33 1.66
CA ILE A 438 -13.95 9.47 2.08
C ILE A 438 -13.35 10.03 3.37
N ALA A 439 -13.13 11.34 3.45
CA ALA A 439 -12.65 11.98 4.67
C ALA A 439 -13.59 11.72 5.86
N GLU A 440 -14.90 11.89 5.65
CA GLU A 440 -15.92 11.59 6.65
C GLU A 440 -15.87 10.11 7.08
N ARG A 441 -15.81 9.16 6.13
CA ARG A 441 -15.81 7.72 6.45
C ARG A 441 -14.66 7.28 7.34
N PHE A 442 -13.48 7.86 7.14
CA PHE A 442 -12.25 7.46 7.81
C PHE A 442 -11.88 8.36 9.00
N HIS A 443 -12.65 9.43 9.24
CA HIS A 443 -12.54 10.34 10.39
C HIS A 443 -11.07 10.67 10.71
N ASP A 444 -10.61 10.32 11.92
CA ASP A 444 -9.29 10.62 12.48
C ASP A 444 -8.12 10.06 11.66
N ARG A 445 -8.36 9.08 10.78
CA ARG A 445 -7.33 8.50 9.90
C ARG A 445 -7.18 9.25 8.58
N SER A 446 -8.12 10.15 8.27
CA SER A 446 -8.11 10.92 7.04
C SER A 446 -7.50 12.30 7.24
N TRP A 447 -6.74 12.75 6.25
CA TRP A 447 -6.35 14.14 6.10
C TRP A 447 -7.16 14.73 4.96
N LYS A 448 -8.20 15.50 5.31
CA LYS A 448 -9.01 16.24 4.32
C LYS A 448 -8.19 17.40 3.76
N ILE A 449 -7.93 17.38 2.46
CA ILE A 449 -7.34 18.50 1.72
C ILE A 449 -8.42 19.22 0.91
N ALA A 450 -8.16 20.45 0.50
CA ALA A 450 -9.11 21.20 -0.33
C ALA A 450 -9.07 20.70 -1.78
N TRP A 451 -10.22 20.71 -2.47
CA TRP A 451 -10.25 20.59 -3.92
C TRP A 451 -9.62 21.83 -4.57
N THR A 452 -8.85 21.62 -5.63
CA THR A 452 -8.32 22.66 -6.50
C THR A 452 -9.33 22.90 -7.62
N PHE A 453 -9.93 24.08 -7.61
CA PHE A 453 -10.85 24.50 -8.66
C PHE A 453 -10.07 24.86 -9.93
N PRO A 454 -10.46 24.33 -11.11
CA PRO A 454 -9.92 24.78 -12.38
C PRO A 454 -10.19 26.27 -12.61
N ALA A 455 -9.41 26.90 -13.50
CA ALA A 455 -9.68 28.27 -13.94
C ALA A 455 -11.10 28.34 -14.56
N PRO A 456 -11.91 29.35 -14.19
CA PRO A 456 -13.29 29.46 -14.66
C PRO A 456 -13.32 29.72 -16.17
N ILE A 457 -14.37 29.21 -16.82
CA ILE A 457 -14.68 29.51 -18.22
C ILE A 457 -15.67 30.67 -18.31
N THR A 458 -15.55 31.48 -19.35
CA THR A 458 -16.54 32.52 -19.67
C THR A 458 -17.86 31.86 -20.08
N ARG A 459 -18.94 32.19 -19.36
CA ARG A 459 -20.28 31.68 -19.67
C ARG A 459 -20.84 32.34 -20.93
N ASN A 460 -21.52 31.55 -21.75
CA ASN A 460 -22.30 31.99 -22.90
C ASN A 460 -23.61 31.17 -22.97
N PRO A 461 -24.54 31.38 -22.02
CA PRO A 461 -25.72 30.54 -21.89
C PRO A 461 -26.56 30.56 -23.17
N SER A 462 -27.03 29.38 -23.58
CA SER A 462 -27.94 29.25 -24.71
C SER A 462 -29.29 29.94 -24.41
N ALA A 463 -30.02 30.36 -25.44
CA ALA A 463 -31.39 30.85 -25.27
C ALA A 463 -32.34 29.75 -24.78
N ALA A 464 -32.09 28.50 -25.17
CA ALA A 464 -32.86 27.35 -24.72
C ALA A 464 -32.24 26.73 -23.46
N PRO A 465 -33.04 26.38 -22.43
CA PRO A 465 -32.56 25.70 -21.23
C PRO A 465 -31.83 24.40 -21.57
N SER A 466 -30.69 24.17 -20.93
CA SER A 466 -29.82 23.05 -21.25
C SER A 466 -29.15 22.44 -20.03
N VAL A 467 -29.11 21.12 -19.99
CA VAL A 467 -28.49 20.33 -18.92
C VAL A 467 -27.29 19.58 -19.48
N PHE A 468 -26.15 19.70 -18.81
CA PHE A 468 -24.90 19.05 -19.20
C PHE A 468 -24.63 17.81 -18.35
N PHE A 469 -24.55 16.65 -19.00
CA PHE A 469 -24.16 15.38 -18.40
C PHE A 469 -22.70 15.05 -18.77
N PRO A 470 -21.74 15.21 -17.84
CA PRO A 470 -20.30 15.14 -18.11
C PRO A 470 -19.77 13.69 -18.13
N ALA A 471 -20.59 12.72 -18.56
CA ALA A 471 -20.23 11.31 -18.51
C ALA A 471 -20.75 10.54 -19.73
N SER A 472 -20.29 9.30 -19.84
CA SER A 472 -20.85 8.32 -20.78
C SER A 472 -22.18 7.79 -20.25
N ARG A 473 -23.04 7.30 -21.14
CA ARG A 473 -24.41 6.83 -20.86
C ARG A 473 -24.39 5.44 -20.21
N LEU A 474 -23.74 5.38 -19.05
CA LEU A 474 -23.48 4.18 -18.27
C LEU A 474 -24.23 4.25 -16.95
N ALA A 475 -24.81 3.14 -16.51
CA ALA A 475 -25.64 3.05 -15.31
C ALA A 475 -24.85 3.48 -14.06
N ARG A 476 -23.57 3.08 -13.92
CA ARG A 476 -22.71 3.54 -12.81
C ARG A 476 -22.50 5.06 -12.75
N LYS A 477 -22.76 5.77 -13.85
CA LYS A 477 -22.72 7.24 -13.96
C LYS A 477 -24.07 7.90 -13.73
N GLY A 478 -25.11 7.13 -13.42
CA GLY A 478 -26.46 7.64 -13.19
C GLY A 478 -27.28 7.81 -14.46
N ALA A 479 -26.87 7.20 -15.58
CA ALA A 479 -27.52 7.42 -16.87
C ALA A 479 -28.98 6.94 -16.88
N ILE A 480 -29.31 5.87 -16.16
CA ILE A 480 -30.68 5.35 -16.11
C ILE A 480 -31.58 6.31 -15.34
N GLU A 481 -31.11 6.83 -14.21
CA GLU A 481 -31.83 7.79 -13.39
C GLU A 481 -32.03 9.12 -14.09
N LEU A 482 -30.97 9.60 -14.76
CA LEU A 482 -31.05 10.80 -15.60
C LEU A 482 -32.06 10.63 -16.73
N ALA A 483 -32.01 9.51 -17.44
CA ALA A 483 -32.97 9.23 -18.49
C ALA A 483 -34.41 9.17 -17.95
N ASN A 484 -34.63 8.47 -16.84
CA ASN A 484 -35.95 8.39 -16.21
C ASN A 484 -36.50 9.78 -15.85
N ALA A 485 -35.65 10.67 -15.31
CA ALA A 485 -36.06 12.05 -15.00
C ALA A 485 -36.45 12.83 -16.27
N PHE A 486 -35.66 12.70 -17.35
CA PHE A 486 -35.90 13.40 -18.62
C PHE A 486 -37.11 12.88 -19.41
N ARG A 487 -37.71 11.74 -19.05
CA ARG A 487 -38.99 11.32 -19.65
C ARG A 487 -40.17 12.23 -19.28
N SER A 488 -40.07 12.91 -18.14
CA SER A 488 -41.11 13.82 -17.63
C SER A 488 -40.84 15.31 -17.91
N ILE A 489 -39.65 15.63 -18.41
CA ILE A 489 -39.21 17.00 -18.66
C ILE A 489 -39.30 17.28 -20.17
N GLN A 490 -40.08 18.31 -20.52
CA GLN A 490 -40.17 18.83 -21.89
C GLN A 490 -39.38 20.15 -21.99
N ASP A 491 -38.98 20.55 -23.19
CA ASP A 491 -38.35 21.85 -23.51
C ASP A 491 -36.97 22.13 -22.88
N ILE A 492 -36.28 21.11 -22.38
CA ILE A 492 -34.90 21.22 -21.85
C ILE A 492 -33.98 20.31 -22.65
N HIS A 493 -32.93 20.88 -23.21
CA HIS A 493 -32.00 20.14 -24.06
C HIS A 493 -30.91 19.43 -23.24
N LEU A 494 -30.74 18.12 -23.45
CA LEU A 494 -29.72 17.32 -22.77
C LEU A 494 -28.43 17.20 -23.60
N LEU A 495 -27.32 17.69 -23.04
CA LEU A 495 -25.98 17.66 -23.63
C LEU A 495 -25.14 16.53 -22.98
N VAL A 496 -24.60 15.60 -23.77
CA VAL A 496 -23.91 14.39 -23.26
C VAL A 496 -22.48 14.30 -23.78
N LEU A 497 -21.49 14.33 -22.89
CA LEU A 497 -20.07 14.33 -23.27
C LEU A 497 -19.52 12.95 -23.68
N GLY A 498 -19.94 11.88 -23.00
CA GLY A 498 -19.30 10.57 -23.14
C GLY A 498 -19.87 9.73 -24.29
N ARG A 499 -19.00 8.92 -24.93
CA ARG A 499 -19.35 8.13 -26.11
C ARG A 499 -19.80 6.69 -25.81
N ALA A 500 -19.53 6.18 -24.61
CA ALA A 500 -19.88 4.82 -24.25
C ALA A 500 -21.35 4.71 -23.80
N THR A 501 -21.95 3.53 -23.97
CA THR A 501 -23.37 3.25 -23.66
C THR A 501 -23.53 1.91 -22.91
N GLU A 502 -24.64 1.74 -22.18
CA GLU A 502 -25.05 0.50 -21.47
C GLU A 502 -25.30 -0.71 -22.39
N GLY A 503 -25.27 -0.52 -23.71
CA GLY A 503 -25.70 -1.56 -24.66
C GLY A 503 -27.21 -1.46 -24.89
N HIS A 504 -27.87 -2.59 -25.14
CA HIS A 504 -29.33 -2.63 -25.34
C HIS A 504 -30.06 -3.14 -24.07
N PRO A 505 -31.16 -2.48 -23.65
CA PRO A 505 -31.67 -1.20 -24.19
C PRO A 505 -30.80 -0.02 -23.78
N ASP A 506 -30.69 0.97 -24.67
CA ASP A 506 -29.97 2.20 -24.37
C ASP A 506 -30.84 3.06 -23.43
N PRO A 507 -30.33 3.51 -22.27
CA PRO A 507 -31.17 4.24 -21.32
C PRO A 507 -31.79 5.52 -21.92
N PHE A 508 -31.14 6.10 -22.94
CA PHE A 508 -31.55 7.37 -23.56
C PHE A 508 -32.45 7.15 -24.80
N GLU A 509 -32.88 5.92 -25.08
CA GLU A 509 -33.81 5.62 -26.16
C GLU A 509 -35.13 6.39 -25.96
N GLY A 510 -35.55 7.15 -26.98
CA GLY A 510 -36.74 7.99 -26.94
C GLY A 510 -36.59 9.34 -26.22
N ILE A 511 -35.39 9.70 -25.76
CA ILE A 511 -35.12 10.99 -25.11
C ILE A 511 -34.31 11.88 -26.07
N PRO A 512 -34.70 13.15 -26.31
CA PRO A 512 -33.92 14.06 -27.14
C PRO A 512 -32.63 14.48 -26.42
N TRP A 513 -31.47 14.18 -27.01
CA TRP A 513 -30.16 14.60 -26.50
C TRP A 513 -29.17 14.83 -27.65
N SER A 514 -28.12 15.60 -27.39
CA SER A 514 -27.03 15.84 -28.34
C SER A 514 -25.67 15.50 -27.74
N ALA A 515 -24.77 14.97 -28.55
CA ALA A 515 -23.38 14.78 -28.17
C ALA A 515 -22.71 16.14 -27.93
N ALA A 516 -21.94 16.22 -26.85
CA ALA A 516 -21.30 17.45 -26.41
C ALA A 516 -19.78 17.29 -26.30
N THR A 517 -19.11 18.42 -26.23
CA THR A 517 -17.70 18.58 -25.90
C THR A 517 -17.56 19.33 -24.58
N VAL A 518 -16.34 19.43 -24.05
CA VAL A 518 -16.09 20.23 -22.83
C VAL A 518 -16.40 21.70 -23.05
N ALA A 519 -16.29 22.22 -24.28
CA ALA A 519 -16.57 23.61 -24.59
C ALA A 519 -18.07 23.96 -24.42
N ASP A 520 -18.95 23.01 -24.69
CA ASP A 520 -20.40 23.19 -24.57
C ASP A 520 -20.86 23.34 -23.10
N LEU A 521 -19.98 23.10 -22.13
CA LEU A 521 -20.26 23.43 -20.73
C LEU A 521 -20.51 24.93 -20.54
N ALA A 522 -19.86 25.80 -21.33
CA ALA A 522 -20.02 27.25 -21.22
C ALA A 522 -21.45 27.73 -21.49
N SER A 523 -22.22 26.98 -22.30
CA SER A 523 -23.60 27.30 -22.67
C SER A 523 -24.66 26.55 -21.86
N ALA A 524 -24.23 25.67 -20.96
CA ALA A 524 -25.11 24.90 -20.10
C ALA A 524 -25.72 25.77 -18.98
N HIS A 525 -26.97 25.48 -18.64
CA HIS A 525 -27.65 26.11 -17.50
C HIS A 525 -27.40 25.35 -16.20
N LEU A 526 -27.22 24.04 -16.30
CA LEU A 526 -27.06 23.15 -15.16
C LEU A 526 -26.15 21.99 -15.54
N LEU A 527 -25.25 21.58 -14.64
CA LEU A 527 -24.49 20.34 -14.78
C LEU A 527 -25.02 19.29 -13.81
N VAL A 528 -25.21 18.05 -14.26
CA VAL A 528 -25.81 16.98 -13.46
C VAL A 528 -24.89 15.76 -13.43
N ILE A 529 -24.54 15.28 -12.23
CA ILE A 529 -23.76 14.04 -12.01
C ILE A 529 -24.50 13.16 -10.98
N PRO A 530 -25.50 12.37 -11.41
CA PRO A 530 -26.26 11.48 -10.53
C PRO A 530 -25.53 10.14 -10.35
N ALA A 531 -24.21 10.16 -10.21
CA ALA A 531 -23.40 8.96 -10.32
C ALA A 531 -23.49 8.07 -9.07
N TRP A 532 -23.53 6.75 -9.30
CA TRP A 532 -23.24 5.77 -8.25
C TRP A 532 -21.76 5.78 -7.89
N VAL A 533 -20.90 5.95 -8.89
CA VAL A 533 -19.44 6.02 -8.73
C VAL A 533 -18.86 7.15 -9.58
N GLU A 534 -18.33 8.16 -8.90
CA GLU A 534 -17.50 9.20 -9.48
C GLU A 534 -16.33 9.46 -8.52
N HIS A 535 -15.12 9.56 -9.05
CA HIS A 535 -13.96 9.84 -8.21
C HIS A 535 -13.23 11.09 -8.68
N SER A 536 -13.41 11.52 -9.93
CA SER A 536 -12.73 12.70 -10.47
C SER A 536 -13.74 13.67 -11.08
N PRO A 537 -14.56 14.37 -10.26
CA PRO A 537 -15.62 15.26 -10.72
C PRO A 537 -15.07 16.61 -11.23
N ARG A 538 -14.03 16.59 -12.08
CA ARG A 538 -13.32 17.79 -12.54
C ARG A 538 -14.20 18.79 -13.27
N LEU A 539 -15.16 18.30 -14.05
CA LEU A 539 -16.10 19.15 -14.77
C LEU A 539 -17.15 19.78 -13.85
N ALA A 540 -17.51 19.13 -12.74
CA ALA A 540 -18.35 19.77 -11.72
C ALA A 540 -17.57 20.89 -11.00
N LEU A 541 -16.31 20.66 -10.64
CA LEU A 541 -15.47 21.73 -10.07
C LEU A 541 -15.31 22.91 -11.04
N LEU A 542 -15.12 22.64 -12.33
CA LEU A 542 -15.08 23.68 -13.36
C LEU A 542 -16.42 24.42 -13.47
N ALA A 543 -17.55 23.72 -13.46
CA ALA A 543 -18.88 24.30 -13.50
C ALA A 543 -19.11 25.24 -12.29
N LEU A 544 -18.83 24.75 -11.08
CA LEU A 544 -18.93 25.55 -9.85
C LEU A 544 -18.02 26.78 -9.90
N ALA A 545 -16.75 26.64 -10.32
CA ALA A 545 -15.82 27.77 -10.49
C ALA A 545 -16.35 28.81 -11.48
N SER A 546 -17.06 28.35 -12.52
CA SER A 546 -17.58 29.18 -13.60
C SER A 546 -18.96 29.74 -13.33
N GLY A 547 -19.52 29.52 -12.13
CA GLY A 547 -20.85 30.01 -11.76
C GLY A 547 -22.00 29.23 -12.38
N ILE A 548 -21.79 27.97 -12.78
CA ILE A 548 -22.82 27.06 -13.31
C ILE A 548 -23.31 26.18 -12.15
N PRO A 549 -24.62 26.17 -11.85
CA PRO A 549 -25.21 25.26 -10.89
C PRO A 549 -24.90 23.79 -11.17
N VAL A 550 -24.74 23.01 -10.10
CA VAL A 550 -24.45 21.58 -10.17
C VAL A 550 -25.42 20.80 -9.30
N ILE A 551 -26.04 19.76 -9.85
CA ILE A 551 -26.64 18.67 -9.06
C ILE A 551 -25.68 17.48 -9.09
N ALA A 552 -25.23 17.01 -7.93
CA ALA A 552 -24.35 15.86 -7.86
C ALA A 552 -24.61 14.98 -6.64
N THR A 553 -24.39 13.68 -6.80
CA THR A 553 -24.48 12.73 -5.67
C THR A 553 -23.31 12.90 -4.70
N ARG A 554 -23.49 12.44 -3.45
CA ARG A 554 -22.38 12.31 -2.47
C ARG A 554 -21.22 11.47 -2.99
N ALA A 555 -21.45 10.58 -3.95
CA ALA A 555 -20.42 9.79 -4.59
C ALA A 555 -19.32 10.64 -5.24
N CYS A 556 -19.61 11.88 -5.64
CA CYS A 556 -18.62 12.78 -6.24
C CYS A 556 -17.62 13.37 -5.23
N GLY A 557 -17.97 13.40 -3.93
CA GLY A 557 -17.06 13.90 -2.90
C GLY A 557 -16.75 15.40 -2.96
N LEU A 558 -17.57 16.19 -3.64
CA LEU A 558 -17.41 17.63 -3.79
C LEU A 558 -17.42 18.35 -2.42
N PRO A 559 -16.80 19.54 -2.32
CA PRO A 559 -16.91 20.38 -1.14
C PRO A 559 -18.28 21.06 -1.10
N GLU A 560 -18.68 21.58 0.06
CA GLU A 560 -19.86 22.45 0.14
C GLU A 560 -19.66 23.69 -0.74
N HIS A 561 -20.70 24.06 -1.47
CA HIS A 561 -20.66 25.20 -2.38
C HIS A 561 -22.08 25.75 -2.60
N PRO A 562 -22.30 27.08 -2.67
CA PRO A 562 -23.64 27.67 -2.83
C PRO A 562 -24.38 27.20 -4.08
N LEU A 563 -23.65 26.94 -5.17
CA LEU A 563 -24.18 26.44 -6.44
C LEU A 563 -24.25 24.91 -6.54
N LEU A 564 -23.97 24.18 -5.46
CA LEU A 564 -24.04 22.72 -5.43
C LEU A 564 -25.32 22.27 -4.71
N THR A 565 -26.22 21.64 -5.46
CA THR A 565 -27.30 20.84 -4.91
C THR A 565 -26.81 19.41 -4.77
N ARG A 566 -26.59 18.97 -3.53
CA ARG A 566 -26.11 17.63 -3.22
C ARG A 566 -27.28 16.69 -2.96
N ILE A 567 -27.35 15.59 -3.70
CA ILE A 567 -28.30 14.50 -3.47
C ILE A 567 -27.59 13.29 -2.86
N ASP A 568 -28.29 12.49 -2.06
CA ASP A 568 -27.69 11.35 -1.37
C ASP A 568 -27.68 10.13 -2.29
N HIS A 569 -28.76 9.92 -3.03
CA HIS A 569 -28.92 8.81 -3.95
C HIS A 569 -29.29 9.27 -5.38
N PRO A 570 -28.83 8.59 -6.46
CA PRO A 570 -29.23 8.89 -7.83
C PRO A 570 -30.75 8.97 -8.05
N ALA A 571 -31.53 8.23 -7.27
CA ALA A 571 -33.00 8.21 -7.35
C ALA A 571 -33.68 9.52 -6.90
N GLU A 572 -32.99 10.38 -6.15
CA GLU A 572 -33.50 11.70 -5.72
C GLU A 572 -33.41 12.75 -6.83
N LEU A 573 -32.75 12.42 -7.95
CA LEU A 573 -32.52 13.34 -9.05
C LEU A 573 -33.79 14.02 -9.59
N PRO A 574 -34.93 13.34 -9.80
CA PRO A 574 -36.12 13.99 -10.35
C PRO A 574 -36.62 15.17 -9.49
N ALA A 575 -36.63 15.01 -8.16
CA ALA A 575 -37.02 16.08 -7.25
C ALA A 575 -36.04 17.26 -7.31
N ALA A 576 -34.74 16.98 -7.24
CA ALA A 576 -33.72 18.02 -7.32
C ALA A 576 -33.70 18.78 -8.66
N LEU A 577 -34.00 18.08 -9.77
CA LEU A 577 -34.15 18.70 -11.09
C LEU A 577 -35.36 19.63 -11.14
N HIS A 578 -36.50 19.19 -10.59
CA HIS A 578 -37.70 20.01 -10.56
C HIS A 578 -37.47 21.32 -9.79
N ASP A 579 -36.85 21.25 -8.62
CA ASP A 579 -36.60 22.43 -7.78
C ASP A 579 -35.64 23.44 -8.44
N GLN A 580 -34.63 22.96 -9.18
CA GLN A 580 -33.64 23.80 -9.87
C GLN A 580 -34.13 24.38 -11.20
N LEU A 581 -35.09 23.72 -11.85
CA LEU A 581 -35.61 24.09 -13.16
C LEU A 581 -37.00 24.75 -13.09
N ALA A 582 -37.60 24.82 -11.91
CA ALA A 582 -38.83 25.56 -11.68
C ALA A 582 -38.64 27.05 -12.05
N PRO A 583 -39.57 27.68 -12.79
CA PRO A 583 -39.47 29.09 -13.08
C PRO A 583 -39.47 29.89 -11.78
N VAL A 584 -38.47 30.76 -11.59
CA VAL A 584 -38.45 31.72 -10.49
C VAL A 584 -39.73 32.55 -10.61
N PRO A 585 -40.60 32.63 -9.58
CA PRO A 585 -41.81 33.43 -9.65
C PRO A 585 -41.41 34.87 -9.94
N SER A 586 -41.95 35.43 -11.02
CA SER A 586 -41.74 36.82 -11.40
C SER A 586 -42.30 37.72 -10.30
N THR A 587 -41.41 38.35 -9.53
CA THR A 587 -41.73 39.42 -8.57
C THR A 587 -41.94 40.74 -9.27
#